data_AF-A0A6L4Z4H4-F1
#
_entry.id   AF-A0A6L4Z4H4-F1
#
_cell.length_a   1.000
_cell.length_b   1.000
_cell.length_c   1.000
_cell.angle_alpha   90.00
_cell.angle_beta   90.00
_cell.angle_gamma   90.00
#
_symmetry.space_group_name_H-M   'P 1'
#
loop_
_entity.id
_entity.type
_entity.pdbx_description
1 polymer ?
#
loop_
_entity_poly.entity_id
_entity_poly.type
_entity_poly.pdbx_seq_one_letter_code
_entity_poly.pdbx_strand_id
1 'polypeptide(L)'
;SIMHNVITYLPRVTKLVQVGIRDFSGSELSIVQSSHGRIITYFDEVLMAHKFEGVPWARIVDGIIKDLPEQIYLSFDIDGLDPTLCPNTGTPVPGGLSFQEIIALLAGLVRSERRIIGFDLTEVAPSSDKNNEWDGNVGARLLYKMIGYTLLSRSSQKLKRRKR
;
A
#
# COMPACT_ATOMS: atom_id res chain seq x y z
N SER A 1 -16.01 2.05 5.16
CA SER A 1 -14.54 2.04 5.36
C SER A 1 -14.02 3.40 5.83
N ILE A 2 -12.96 3.43 6.64
CA ILE A 2 -12.25 4.67 7.06
C ILE A 2 -11.82 5.49 5.84
N MET A 3 -11.35 4.84 4.78
CA MET A 3 -10.87 5.51 3.57
C MET A 3 -12.01 6.19 2.79
N HIS A 4 -13.24 5.68 2.89
CA HIS A 4 -14.42 6.36 2.35
C HIS A 4 -14.64 7.70 3.07
N ASN A 5 -14.51 7.74 4.39
CA ASN A 5 -14.65 9.00 5.14
C ASN A 5 -13.53 9.98 4.77
N VAL A 6 -12.29 9.50 4.62
CA VAL A 6 -11.14 10.32 4.20
C VAL A 6 -11.42 10.98 2.85
N ILE A 7 -11.82 10.22 1.82
CA ILE A 7 -12.04 10.78 0.48
C ILE A 7 -13.28 11.68 0.41
N THR A 8 -14.31 11.40 1.22
CA THR A 8 -15.56 12.17 1.26
C THR A 8 -15.39 13.49 2.01
N TYR A 9 -14.74 13.48 3.17
CA TYR A 9 -14.71 14.64 4.07
C TYR A 9 -13.41 15.45 4.04
N LEU A 10 -12.31 14.91 3.46
CA LEU A 10 -11.06 15.65 3.32
C LEU A 10 -10.86 16.07 1.85
N PRO A 11 -11.29 17.27 1.44
CA PRO A 11 -11.25 17.69 0.03
C PRO A 11 -9.81 17.81 -0.53
N ARG A 12 -8.80 17.90 0.35
CA ARG A 12 -7.39 17.90 -0.03
C ARG A 12 -6.89 16.53 -0.48
N VAL A 13 -7.61 15.45 -0.17
CA VAL A 13 -7.32 14.12 -0.67
C VAL A 13 -8.00 14.00 -2.03
N THR A 14 -7.21 14.20 -3.09
CA THR A 14 -7.72 14.25 -4.47
C THR A 14 -7.88 12.87 -5.09
N LYS A 15 -7.16 11.86 -4.59
CA LYS A 15 -7.19 10.50 -5.13
C LYS A 15 -6.96 9.46 -4.03
N LEU A 16 -7.69 8.35 -4.12
CA LEU A 16 -7.51 7.16 -3.29
C LEU A 16 -7.11 6.00 -4.21
N VAL A 17 -5.92 5.43 -4.00
CA VAL A 17 -5.45 4.24 -4.71
C VAL A 17 -5.29 3.11 -3.70
N GLN A 18 -6.05 2.04 -3.88
CA GLN A 18 -6.05 0.87 -3.01
C GLN A 18 -5.38 -0.29 -3.76
N VAL A 19 -4.57 -1.10 -3.07
CA VAL A 19 -3.80 -2.19 -3.67
C VAL A 19 -3.94 -3.43 -2.80
N GLY A 20 -4.23 -4.58 -3.41
CA GLY A 20 -4.35 -5.86 -2.70
C GLY A 20 -5.72 -6.06 -2.04
N ILE A 21 -6.76 -5.35 -2.48
CA ILE A 21 -8.12 -5.55 -1.96
C ILE A 21 -8.61 -6.96 -2.36
N ARG A 22 -9.04 -7.73 -1.37
CA ARG A 22 -9.55 -9.11 -1.51
C ARG A 22 -11.02 -9.24 -1.14
N ASP A 23 -11.47 -8.50 -0.13
CA ASP A 23 -12.87 -8.48 0.31
C ASP A 23 -13.46 -7.10 0.06
N PHE A 24 -14.64 -7.07 -0.54
CA PHE A 24 -15.38 -5.85 -0.87
C PHE A 24 -16.86 -6.16 -1.08
N SER A 25 -17.68 -5.18 -0.71
CA SER A 25 -19.12 -5.24 -0.91
C SER A 25 -19.56 -4.59 -2.24
N GLY A 26 -20.75 -4.95 -2.73
CA GLY A 26 -21.32 -4.35 -3.94
C GLY A 26 -21.51 -2.82 -3.84
N SER A 27 -21.77 -2.30 -2.64
CA SER A 27 -21.85 -0.86 -2.38
C SER A 27 -20.49 -0.18 -2.51
N GLU A 28 -19.40 -0.79 -2.03
CA GLU A 28 -18.05 -0.28 -2.22
C GLU A 28 -17.65 -0.27 -3.69
N LEU A 29 -17.99 -1.31 -4.44
CA LEU A 29 -17.76 -1.33 -5.89
C LEU A 29 -18.52 -0.21 -6.60
N SER A 30 -19.78 0.03 -6.21
CA SER A 30 -20.60 1.12 -6.75
C SER A 30 -19.98 2.49 -6.46
N ILE A 31 -19.39 2.67 -5.26
CA ILE A 31 -18.67 3.89 -4.89
C ILE A 31 -17.42 4.08 -5.76
N VAL A 32 -16.64 3.03 -6.00
CA VAL A 32 -15.47 3.09 -6.89
C VAL A 32 -15.89 3.51 -8.30
N GLN A 33 -16.91 2.87 -8.85
CA GLN A 33 -17.42 3.13 -10.21
C GLN A 33 -17.97 4.55 -10.37
N SER A 34 -18.72 5.04 -9.38
CA SER A 34 -19.28 6.41 -9.38
C SER A 34 -18.27 7.49 -9.01
N SER A 35 -17.03 7.13 -8.63
CA SER A 35 -16.00 8.09 -8.22
C SER A 35 -15.35 8.86 -9.36
N HIS A 36 -15.67 8.53 -10.63
CA HIS A 36 -15.08 9.16 -11.83
C HIS A 36 -13.52 9.13 -11.82
N GLY A 37 -12.94 8.02 -11.39
CA GLY A 37 -11.47 7.81 -11.34
C GLY A 37 -10.79 8.44 -10.11
N ARG A 38 -11.56 9.00 -9.18
CA ARG A 38 -11.06 9.51 -7.90
C ARG A 38 -10.65 8.37 -6.95
N ILE A 39 -11.31 7.22 -7.06
CA ILE A 39 -10.98 6.00 -6.33
C ILE A 39 -10.58 4.94 -7.36
N ILE A 40 -9.40 4.34 -7.17
CA ILE A 40 -8.88 3.27 -8.02
C ILE A 40 -8.47 2.12 -7.13
N THR A 41 -8.96 0.92 -7.46
CA THR A 41 -8.70 -0.29 -6.69
C THR A 41 -8.00 -1.32 -7.56
N TYR A 42 -6.81 -1.72 -7.13
CA TYR A 42 -6.06 -2.85 -7.67
C TYR A 42 -6.38 -4.08 -6.84
N PHE A 43 -7.36 -4.86 -7.30
CA PHE A 43 -7.81 -6.09 -6.63
C PHE A 43 -6.73 -7.17 -6.70
N ASP A 44 -6.57 -7.94 -5.63
CA ASP A 44 -5.57 -9.00 -5.53
C ASP A 44 -5.73 -10.05 -6.64
N GLU A 45 -6.97 -10.43 -6.96
CA GLU A 45 -7.29 -11.36 -8.06
C GLU A 45 -6.70 -10.90 -9.39
N VAL A 46 -6.86 -9.62 -9.73
CA VAL A 46 -6.35 -9.02 -10.98
C VAL A 46 -4.83 -8.90 -10.96
N LEU A 47 -4.25 -8.54 -9.81
CA LEU A 47 -2.80 -8.50 -9.63
C LEU A 47 -2.18 -9.89 -9.82
N MET A 48 -2.82 -10.92 -9.26
CA MET A 48 -2.37 -12.29 -9.35
C MET A 48 -2.54 -12.87 -10.75
N ALA A 49 -3.64 -12.59 -11.43
CA ALA A 49 -3.86 -12.99 -12.83
C ALA A 49 -2.72 -12.47 -13.73
N HIS A 50 -2.39 -11.17 -13.64
CA HIS A 50 -1.26 -10.62 -14.39
C HIS A 50 0.07 -11.30 -14.05
N LYS A 51 0.32 -11.63 -12.78
CA LYS A 51 1.53 -12.36 -12.37
C LYS A 51 1.58 -13.76 -12.99
N PHE A 52 0.45 -14.48 -13.04
CA PHE A 52 0.36 -15.80 -13.68
C PHE A 52 0.51 -15.74 -15.20
N GLU A 53 0.11 -14.63 -15.82
CA GLU A 53 0.38 -14.35 -17.24
C GLU A 53 1.84 -13.94 -17.51
N GLY A 54 2.69 -13.88 -16.46
CA GLY A 54 4.11 -13.55 -16.58
C GLY A 54 4.39 -12.06 -16.65
N VAL A 55 3.41 -11.18 -16.35
CA VAL A 55 3.65 -9.74 -16.26
C VAL A 55 4.61 -9.47 -15.10
N PRO A 56 5.77 -8.82 -15.35
CA PRO A 56 6.72 -8.54 -14.28
C PRO A 56 6.10 -7.58 -13.25
N TRP A 57 6.30 -7.88 -11.96
CA TRP A 57 5.79 -7.03 -10.86
C TRP A 57 6.18 -5.55 -11.03
N ALA A 58 7.38 -5.26 -11.55
CA ALA A 58 7.81 -3.89 -11.84
C ALA A 58 6.86 -3.13 -12.79
N ARG A 59 6.27 -3.81 -13.79
CA ARG A 59 5.30 -3.21 -14.71
C ARG A 59 3.96 -2.93 -14.03
N ILE A 60 3.53 -3.84 -13.15
CA ILE A 60 2.33 -3.65 -12.33
C ILE A 60 2.52 -2.45 -11.41
N VAL A 61 3.67 -2.35 -10.75
CA VAL A 61 4.08 -1.21 -9.92
C VAL A 61 4.07 0.09 -10.71
N ASP A 62 4.60 0.12 -11.94
CA ASP A 62 4.55 1.31 -12.80
C ASP A 62 3.10 1.76 -13.07
N GLY A 63 2.17 0.81 -13.27
CA GLY A 63 0.74 1.07 -13.42
C GLY A 63 0.13 1.73 -12.18
N ILE A 64 0.31 1.12 -11.00
CA ILE A 64 -0.15 1.65 -9.71
C ILE A 64 0.38 3.08 -9.50
N ILE A 65 1.66 3.29 -9.77
CA ILE A 65 2.35 4.55 -9.56
C ILE A 65 1.89 5.65 -10.53
N LYS A 66 1.52 5.29 -11.75
CA LYS A 66 0.94 6.23 -12.74
C LYS A 66 -0.35 6.85 -12.22
N ASP A 67 -1.11 6.11 -11.41
CA ASP A 67 -2.33 6.59 -10.82
C ASP A 67 -2.15 7.46 -9.58
N LEU A 68 -0.96 7.50 -8.97
CA LEU A 68 -0.73 8.26 -7.74
C LEU A 68 -0.40 9.74 -8.02
N PRO A 69 -0.90 10.68 -7.19
CA PRO A 69 -0.48 12.07 -7.23
C PRO A 69 0.98 12.23 -6.76
N GLU A 70 1.56 13.43 -6.93
CA GLU A 70 2.95 13.70 -6.54
C GLU A 70 3.19 13.54 -5.03
N GLN A 71 2.23 13.96 -4.20
CA GLN A 71 2.31 13.86 -2.75
C GLN A 71 1.39 12.76 -2.24
N ILE A 72 1.97 11.81 -1.50
CA ILE A 72 1.30 10.57 -1.11
C ILE A 72 1.37 10.41 0.40
N TYR A 73 0.23 10.11 1.01
CA TYR A 73 0.17 9.53 2.34
C TYR A 73 -0.01 8.02 2.20
N LEU A 74 0.81 7.22 2.89
CA LEU A 74 0.77 5.76 2.81
C LEU A 74 0.10 5.21 4.07
N SER A 75 -1.06 4.60 3.93
CA SER A 75 -1.65 3.80 5.00
C SER A 75 -1.47 2.34 4.66
N PHE A 76 -0.81 1.58 5.54
CA PHE A 76 -0.53 0.16 5.32
C PHE A 76 -1.22 -0.67 6.39
N ASP A 77 -2.23 -1.42 5.95
CA ASP A 77 -2.82 -2.47 6.77
C ASP A 77 -1.97 -3.74 6.64
N ILE A 78 -1.45 -4.24 7.76
CA ILE A 78 -0.53 -5.38 7.72
C ILE A 78 -1.22 -6.67 7.27
N ASP A 79 -2.55 -6.74 7.40
CA ASP A 79 -3.34 -7.87 6.94
C ASP A 79 -3.34 -8.00 5.41
N GLY A 80 -2.99 -6.96 4.67
CA GLY A 80 -2.83 -6.98 3.20
C GLY A 80 -1.65 -7.83 2.72
N LEU A 81 -0.78 -8.25 3.64
CA LEU A 81 0.25 -9.23 3.35
C LEU A 81 -0.33 -10.64 3.19
N ASP A 82 0.46 -11.52 2.59
CA ASP A 82 0.22 -12.96 2.67
C ASP A 82 0.12 -13.41 4.15
N PRO A 83 -0.94 -14.15 4.55
CA PRO A 83 -1.14 -14.58 5.94
C PRO A 83 0.02 -15.37 6.54
N THR A 84 0.90 -15.97 5.74
CA THR A 84 2.13 -16.61 6.25
C THR A 84 3.10 -15.62 6.90
N LEU A 85 2.97 -14.33 6.59
CA LEU A 85 3.78 -13.25 7.16
C LEU A 85 3.15 -12.68 8.44
N CYS A 86 1.82 -12.57 8.49
CA CYS A 86 1.10 -12.02 9.63
C CYS A 86 -0.17 -12.83 9.94
N PRO A 87 -0.03 -14.06 10.48
CA PRO A 87 -1.16 -14.97 10.70
C PRO A 87 -2.07 -14.58 11.86
N ASN A 88 -1.65 -13.67 12.75
CA ASN A 88 -2.40 -13.33 13.96
C ASN A 88 -3.27 -12.07 13.81
N THR A 89 -3.35 -11.49 12.60
CA THR A 89 -4.20 -10.32 12.31
C THR A 89 -5.69 -10.66 12.40
N GLY A 90 -6.53 -9.64 12.55
CA GLY A 90 -7.95 -9.84 12.86
C GLY A 90 -8.78 -10.57 11.79
N THR A 91 -8.37 -10.53 10.52
CA THR A 91 -9.10 -11.18 9.41
C THR A 91 -8.12 -11.69 8.35
N PRO A 92 -7.46 -12.84 8.57
CA PRO A 92 -6.57 -13.41 7.56
C PRO A 92 -7.38 -13.87 6.35
N VAL A 93 -7.06 -13.31 5.17
CA VAL A 93 -7.67 -13.69 3.90
C VAL A 93 -6.62 -14.40 3.03
N PRO A 94 -6.89 -15.56 2.42
CA PRO A 94 -5.94 -16.24 1.54
C PRO A 94 -5.44 -15.36 0.38
N GLY A 95 -4.19 -15.56 -0.05
CA GLY A 95 -3.53 -14.70 -1.04
C GLY A 95 -2.90 -13.48 -0.39
N GLY A 96 -2.74 -12.38 -1.12
CA GLY A 96 -2.12 -11.15 -0.62
C GLY A 96 -0.66 -10.96 -1.06
N LEU A 97 -0.11 -9.82 -0.65
CA LEU A 97 1.19 -9.36 -1.13
C LEU A 97 2.33 -9.94 -0.29
N SER A 98 3.40 -10.37 -0.94
CA SER A 98 4.64 -10.70 -0.25
C SER A 98 5.33 -9.44 0.28
N PHE A 99 6.17 -9.60 1.31
CA PHE A 99 6.99 -8.52 1.84
C PHE A 99 7.82 -7.84 0.73
N GLN A 100 8.41 -8.63 -0.17
CA GLN A 100 9.27 -8.17 -1.25
C GLN A 100 8.50 -7.36 -2.29
N GLU A 101 7.24 -7.68 -2.56
CA GLU A 101 6.38 -6.91 -3.46
C GLU A 101 6.09 -5.52 -2.90
N ILE A 102 5.85 -5.41 -1.59
CA ILE A 102 5.71 -4.12 -0.91
C ILE A 102 7.00 -3.31 -0.99
N ILE A 103 8.15 -3.93 -0.74
CA ILE A 103 9.45 -3.25 -0.87
C ILE A 103 9.68 -2.76 -2.31
N ALA A 104 9.32 -3.56 -3.31
CA ALA A 104 9.42 -3.17 -4.72
C ALA A 104 8.49 -2.01 -5.07
N LEU A 105 7.27 -1.97 -4.52
CA LEU A 105 6.32 -0.87 -4.68
C LEU A 105 6.85 0.41 -4.03
N LEU A 106 7.33 0.36 -2.78
CA LEU A 106 7.94 1.50 -2.09
C LEU A 106 9.19 2.01 -2.81
N ALA A 107 10.02 1.11 -3.34
CA ALA A 107 11.17 1.47 -4.17
C ALA A 107 10.72 2.15 -5.47
N GLY A 108 9.67 1.64 -6.12
CA GLY A 108 9.07 2.27 -7.29
C GLY A 108 8.59 3.69 -7.01
N LEU A 109 7.92 3.92 -5.88
CA LEU A 109 7.45 5.25 -5.47
C LEU A 109 8.59 6.26 -5.36
N VAL A 110 9.70 5.86 -4.75
CA VAL A 110 10.89 6.73 -4.64
C VAL A 110 11.55 6.94 -6.00
N ARG A 111 11.71 5.90 -6.83
CA ARG A 111 12.31 6.01 -8.17
C ARG A 111 11.51 6.93 -9.10
N SER A 112 10.19 6.91 -8.95
CA SER A 112 9.26 7.72 -9.72
C SER A 112 9.09 9.14 -9.18
N GLU A 113 9.91 9.52 -8.19
CA GLU A 113 10.00 10.86 -7.60
C GLU A 113 8.73 11.35 -6.89
N ARG A 114 7.80 10.44 -6.54
CA ARG A 114 6.69 10.80 -5.66
C ARG A 114 7.20 11.01 -4.25
N ARG A 115 6.55 11.94 -3.55
CA ARG A 115 6.91 12.36 -2.21
C ARG A 115 5.98 11.75 -1.19
N ILE A 116 6.54 10.95 -0.29
CA ILE A 116 5.80 10.43 0.86
C ILE A 116 5.75 11.53 1.95
N ILE A 117 4.54 12.03 2.21
CA ILE A 117 4.31 13.12 3.17
C ILE A 117 4.02 12.61 4.59
N GLY A 118 3.53 11.38 4.72
CA GLY A 118 3.31 10.70 5.98
C GLY A 118 2.94 9.23 5.73
N PHE A 119 2.92 8.44 6.80
CA PHE A 119 2.45 7.07 6.72
C PHE A 119 1.96 6.56 8.08
N ASP A 120 1.15 5.51 8.07
CA ASP A 120 0.83 4.66 9.22
C ASP A 120 0.95 3.17 8.86
N LEU A 121 1.18 2.35 9.88
CA LEU A 121 1.15 0.89 9.83
C LEU A 121 0.15 0.42 10.88
N THR A 122 -0.91 -0.26 10.45
CA THR A 122 -2.05 -0.65 11.30
C THR A 122 -2.17 -2.17 11.42
N GLU A 123 -3.01 -2.62 12.37
CA GLU A 123 -3.42 -4.01 12.57
C GLU A 123 -2.30 -5.03 12.86
N VAL A 124 -1.12 -4.57 13.28
CA VAL A 124 -0.06 -5.46 13.80
C VAL A 124 -0.51 -6.06 15.12
N ALA A 125 -1.03 -7.28 15.06
CA ALA A 125 -1.52 -8.01 16.21
C ALA A 125 -0.45 -8.96 16.76
N PRO A 126 -0.12 -8.92 18.06
CA PRO A 126 0.76 -9.91 18.67
C PRO A 126 0.07 -11.27 18.72
N SER A 127 0.85 -12.35 18.66
CA SER A 127 0.31 -13.68 18.89
C SER A 127 -0.16 -13.85 20.33
N SER A 128 -1.16 -14.71 20.54
CA SER A 128 -1.58 -15.13 21.88
C SER A 128 -0.52 -15.96 22.59
N ASP A 129 0.33 -16.66 21.82
CA ASP A 129 1.55 -17.28 22.33
C ASP A 129 2.66 -16.23 22.43
N LYS A 130 3.09 -15.94 23.66
CA LYS A 130 4.16 -14.97 23.95
C LYS A 130 5.52 -15.34 23.34
N ASN A 131 5.71 -16.60 22.95
CA ASN A 131 6.94 -17.02 22.27
C ASN A 131 6.87 -16.82 20.74
N ASN A 132 5.72 -16.44 20.20
CA ASN A 132 5.52 -16.19 18.79
C ASN A 132 5.46 -14.68 18.50
N GLU A 133 6.62 -14.10 18.19
CA GLU A 133 6.77 -12.68 17.88
C GLU A 133 6.79 -12.39 16.37
N TRP A 134 6.34 -13.33 15.54
CA TRP A 134 6.54 -13.26 14.09
C TRP A 134 5.89 -12.02 13.44
N ASP A 135 4.60 -11.78 13.69
CA ASP A 135 3.87 -10.60 13.18
C ASP A 135 4.53 -9.29 13.64
N GLY A 136 5.00 -9.25 14.89
CA GLY A 136 5.76 -8.12 15.43
C GLY A 136 7.09 -7.91 14.69
N ASN A 137 7.79 -8.99 14.35
CA ASN A 137 9.03 -8.93 13.57
C ASN A 137 8.80 -8.40 12.15
N VAL A 138 7.77 -8.93 11.47
CA VAL A 138 7.39 -8.50 10.12
C VAL A 138 6.96 -7.04 10.14
N GLY A 139 6.07 -6.66 11.06
CA GLY A 139 5.61 -5.28 11.24
C GLY A 139 6.76 -4.32 11.54
N ALA A 140 7.66 -4.66 12.46
CA ALA A 140 8.83 -3.82 12.78
C ALA A 140 9.75 -3.63 11.58
N ARG A 141 10.01 -4.69 10.79
CA ARG A 141 10.83 -4.60 9.58
C ARG A 141 10.16 -3.79 8.48
N LEU A 142 8.84 -3.94 8.32
CA LEU A 142 8.09 -3.16 7.34
C LEU A 142 8.09 -1.68 7.73
N LEU A 143 7.81 -1.37 9.00
CA LEU A 143 7.86 -0.02 9.54
C LEU A 143 9.24 0.63 9.30
N TYR A 144 10.32 -0.10 9.58
CA TYR A 144 11.68 0.36 9.31
C TYR A 144 11.90 0.69 7.83
N LYS A 145 11.39 -0.14 6.91
CA LYS A 145 11.46 0.12 5.46
C LYS A 145 10.63 1.34 5.07
N MET A 146 9.41 1.49 5.58
CA MET A 146 8.55 2.66 5.32
C MET A 146 9.20 3.96 5.77
N ILE A 147 9.85 3.98 6.95
CA ILE A 147 10.67 5.11 7.42
C ILE A 147 11.76 5.43 6.40
N GLY A 148 12.56 4.43 6.01
CA GLY A 148 13.66 4.59 5.07
C GLY A 148 13.23 5.16 3.72
N TYR A 149 12.21 4.58 3.09
CA TYR A 149 11.69 5.06 1.82
C TYR A 149 11.05 6.45 1.92
N THR A 150 10.42 6.77 3.04
CA THR A 150 9.90 8.12 3.30
C THR A 150 11.02 9.15 3.32
N LEU A 151 12.12 8.87 4.04
CA LEU A 151 13.28 9.76 4.08
C LEU A 151 13.94 9.90 2.70
N LEU A 152 14.07 8.81 1.94
CA LEU A 152 14.63 8.84 0.59
C LEU A 152 13.78 9.67 -0.38
N SER A 153 12.44 9.54 -0.33
CA SER A 153 11.52 10.32 -1.17
C SER A 153 11.68 11.83 -0.98
N ARG A 154 12.06 12.26 0.24
CA ARG A 154 12.26 13.67 0.60
C ARG A 154 13.65 14.19 0.19
N SER A 155 14.68 13.34 0.29
CA SER A 155 16.07 13.70 -0.02
C SER A 155 16.32 13.88 -1.51
N SER A 156 15.75 13.04 -2.37
CA SER A 156 15.85 13.17 -3.84
C SER A 156 15.36 14.52 -4.34
N GLN A 157 14.31 15.09 -3.74
CA GLN A 157 13.79 16.41 -4.09
C GLN A 157 14.64 17.58 -3.53
N LYS A 158 15.25 17.43 -2.34
CA LYS A 158 16.15 18.46 -1.77
C LYS A 158 17.38 18.69 -2.64
N LEU A 159 17.94 17.65 -3.26
CA LEU A 159 19.10 17.78 -4.15
C LEU A 159 18.77 18.58 -5.42
N LYS A 160 17.54 18.45 -5.95
CA LYS A 160 17.08 19.24 -7.11
C LYS A 160 16.85 20.71 -6.79
N ARG A 161 16.27 21.01 -5.61
CA ARG A 161 16.02 22.40 -5.17
C ARG A 161 17.29 23.21 -4.90
N ARG A 162 18.42 22.55 -4.61
CA ARG A 162 19.73 23.21 -4.44
C ARG A 162 20.46 23.49 -5.75
N LYS A 163 20.03 22.88 -6.86
CA LYS A 163 20.63 23.04 -8.20
C LYS A 163 19.86 24.00 -9.11
N ARG A 164 18.76 24.58 -8.62
CA ARG A 164 18.00 25.66 -9.26
C ARG A 164 18.26 26.94 -8.48
#